data_AF-A0A3P7IXD4-F1
#
_entry.id   AF-A0A3P7IXD4-F1
#
_cell.length_a   1.000
_cell.length_b   1.000
_cell.length_c   1.000
_cell.angle_alpha   90.00
_cell.angle_beta   90.00
_cell.angle_gamma   90.00
#
_symmetry.space_group_name_H-M   'P 1'
#
loop_
_entity.id
_entity.type
_entity.pdbx_description
1 polymer ?
#
loop_
_entity_poly.entity_id
_entity_poly.type
_entity_poly.pdbx_seq_one_letter_code
_entity_poly.pdbx_strand_id
1 'polypeptide(L)'
;MPSENLTIKQNKQEQMSQHVGGRQRGFHVVKIIGWGVDKVKNLPYWLVANSYNTDWGEKGLFRILRGSNECGIEEQVAAGDMKV
;
A
#
# COMPACT_ATOMS: atom_id res chain seq x y z
N MET A 1 1.31 10.10 25.50
CA MET A 1 1.71 8.74 25.09
C MET A 1 1.04 7.75 26.03
N PRO A 2 -0.17 7.27 25.70
CA PRO A 2 -0.39 5.84 25.88
C PRO A 2 -1.38 5.19 24.89
N SER A 3 -1.25 3.87 24.77
CA SER A 3 -2.29 2.87 24.50
C SER A 3 -3.15 3.03 23.24
N GLU A 4 -2.65 2.54 22.10
CA GLU A 4 -3.52 1.99 21.07
C GLU A 4 -3.54 0.46 21.17
N ASN A 5 -4.76 -0.05 21.30
CA ASN A 5 -5.14 -1.38 21.76
C ASN A 5 -4.53 -2.53 20.96
N LEU A 6 -4.20 -3.60 21.71
CA LEU A 6 -3.74 -4.90 21.21
C LEU A 6 -4.69 -5.52 20.16
N THR A 7 -5.96 -5.14 20.13
CA THR A 7 -6.97 -5.60 19.15
C THR A 7 -6.73 -5.10 17.73
N ILE A 8 -6.11 -3.94 17.53
CA ILE A 8 -5.84 -3.41 16.17
C ILE A 8 -4.62 -4.10 15.53
N LYS A 9 -3.75 -4.72 16.35
CA LYS A 9 -2.51 -5.34 15.85
C LYS A 9 -2.74 -6.67 15.12
N GLN A 10 -3.88 -7.34 15.31
CA GLN A 10 -4.14 -8.64 14.67
C GLN A 10 -4.66 -8.54 13.22
N ASN A 11 -5.10 -7.37 12.75
CA ASN A 11 -5.73 -7.23 11.42
C ASN A 11 -4.96 -6.36 10.42
N LYS A 12 -3.73 -5.89 10.71
CA LYS A 12 -2.96 -5.09 9.73
C LYS A 12 -2.49 -5.90 8.52
N GLN A 13 -2.51 -7.21 8.63
CA GLN A 13 -1.90 -8.12 7.67
C GLN A 13 -2.79 -8.48 6.48
N GLU A 14 -4.00 -7.91 6.41
CA GLU A 14 -4.93 -8.12 5.30
C GLU A 14 -5.61 -6.84 4.80
N GLN A 15 -5.18 -5.66 5.26
CA GLN A 15 -5.89 -4.41 4.99
C GLN A 15 -5.38 -3.71 3.73
N MET A 16 -6.29 -3.53 2.77
CA MET A 16 -6.10 -2.64 1.64
C MET A 16 -6.14 -1.18 2.12
N SER A 17 -5.14 -0.42 1.69
CA SER A 17 -4.98 1.00 2.01
C SER A 17 -5.95 1.83 1.17
N GLN A 18 -6.72 2.66 1.86
CA GLN A 18 -7.56 3.71 1.30
C GLN A 18 -7.48 4.91 2.26
N HIS A 19 -7.31 6.12 1.73
CA HIS A 19 -7.26 7.32 2.53
C HIS A 19 -8.66 7.63 3.09
N VAL A 20 -8.77 7.59 4.41
CA VAL A 20 -10.02 7.91 5.13
C VAL A 20 -9.95 9.25 5.85
N GLY A 21 -8.75 9.83 5.98
CA GLY A 21 -8.50 11.11 6.65
C GLY A 21 -7.05 11.29 7.09
N GLY A 22 -6.72 12.49 7.55
CA GLY A 22 -5.36 12.90 7.93
C GLY A 22 -4.80 13.98 7.00
N ARG A 23 -3.74 14.66 7.44
CA ARG A 23 -3.07 15.70 6.63
C ARG A 23 -2.05 15.08 5.68
N GLN A 24 -1.96 15.62 4.47
CA GLN A 24 -0.90 15.26 3.52
C GLN A 24 0.47 15.50 4.17
N ARG A 25 1.32 14.47 4.17
CA ARG A 25 2.69 14.54 4.73
C ARG A 25 3.76 14.79 3.68
N GLY A 26 3.46 14.50 2.42
CA GLY A 26 4.40 14.64 1.30
C GLY A 26 4.19 13.52 0.27
N PHE A 27 5.09 13.47 -0.70
CA PHE A 27 5.16 12.39 -1.70
C PHE A 27 6.05 11.26 -1.19
N HIS A 28 5.73 10.02 -1.55
CA HIS A 28 6.51 8.83 -1.20
C HIS A 28 6.65 7.92 -2.42
N VAL A 29 7.87 7.53 -2.75
CA VAL A 29 8.17 6.68 -3.91
C VAL A 29 8.24 5.23 -3.47
N VAL A 30 7.52 4.38 -4.20
CA VAL A 30 7.35 2.95 -3.87
C VAL A 30 7.49 2.09 -5.12
N LYS A 31 7.65 0.77 -4.95
CA LYS A 31 7.76 -0.18 -6.06
C LYS A 31 6.49 -1.01 -6.19
N ILE A 32 5.78 -0.87 -7.31
CA ILE A 32 4.67 -1.77 -7.66
C ILE A 32 5.27 -3.10 -8.15
N ILE A 33 4.85 -4.21 -7.56
CA ILE A 33 5.37 -5.56 -7.85
C ILE A 33 4.28 -6.54 -8.30
N GLY A 34 3.02 -6.12 -8.32
CA GLY A 34 1.92 -6.95 -8.77
C GLY A 34 0.56 -6.28 -8.58
N TRP A 35 -0.50 -7.01 -8.89
CA TRP A 35 -1.89 -6.57 -8.74
C TRP A 35 -2.80 -7.76 -8.46
N GLY A 36 -4.03 -7.49 -8.06
CA GLY A 36 -5.03 -8.52 -7.87
C GLY A 36 -6.42 -7.95 -7.63
N VAL A 37 -7.30 -8.83 -7.15
CA VAL A 37 -8.63 -8.51 -6.65
C VAL A 37 -8.78 -9.22 -5.31
N ASP A 38 -9.13 -8.45 -4.29
CA ASP A 38 -9.49 -9.02 -2.99
C ASP A 38 -10.79 -9.81 -3.14
N LYS A 39 -10.74 -11.13 -2.89
CA LYS A 39 -11.89 -12.03 -3.13
C LYS A 39 -13.05 -11.79 -2.16
N VAL A 40 -12.79 -11.19 -1.00
CA VAL A 40 -13.81 -10.95 0.03
C VAL A 40 -14.55 -9.65 -0.27
N LYS A 41 -13.81 -8.59 -0.59
CA LYS A 41 -14.38 -7.26 -0.85
C LYS A 41 -14.69 -7.01 -2.32
N ASN A 42 -14.23 -7.89 -3.21
CA ASN A 42 -14.28 -7.73 -4.67
C ASN A 42 -13.65 -6.41 -5.14
N LEU A 43 -12.56 -5.99 -4.49
CA LEU A 43 -11.89 -4.71 -4.77
C LEU A 43 -10.52 -4.93 -5.42
N PRO A 44 -10.24 -4.25 -6.55
CA PRO A 44 -8.94 -4.33 -7.21
C PRO A 44 -7.84 -3.62 -6.42
N TYR A 45 -6.64 -4.20 -6.39
CA TYR A 45 -5.50 -3.59 -5.69
C TYR A 45 -4.20 -3.64 -6.50
N TRP A 46 -3.27 -2.73 -6.18
CA TRP A 46 -1.84 -2.83 -6.46
C TRP A 46 -1.13 -3.47 -5.27
N LEU A 47 -0.22 -4.41 -5.52
CA LEU A 47 0.71 -4.94 -4.52
C LEU A 47 2.01 -4.15 -4.59
N VAL A 48 2.41 -3.56 -3.47
CA VAL A 48 3.48 -2.58 -3.43
C VAL A 48 4.51 -2.97 -2.37
N ALA A 49 5.78 -2.93 -2.75
CA ALA A 49 6.90 -3.04 -1.83
C ALA A 49 7.31 -1.64 -1.33
N ASN A 50 7.31 -1.47 -0.01
CA ASN A 50 7.75 -0.26 0.65
C ASN A 50 9.26 -0.30 0.97
N SER A 51 9.82 0.85 1.36
CA SER A 51 11.24 1.04 1.68
C SER A 51 11.49 1.23 3.19
N TYR A 52 10.51 0.93 4.04
CA TYR A 52 10.59 1.11 5.50
C TYR A 52 10.89 -0.19 6.26
N ASN A 53 11.82 -0.99 5.74
CA ASN A 53 12.18 -2.31 6.27
C ASN A 53 11.02 -3.33 6.26
N THR A 54 11.34 -4.58 6.62
CA THR A 54 10.42 -5.72 6.58
C THR A 54 9.54 -5.83 7.82
N ASP A 55 9.83 -5.09 8.89
CA ASP A 55 9.02 -5.05 10.12
C ASP A 55 7.79 -4.14 9.99
N TRP A 56 7.73 -3.33 8.94
CA TRP A 56 6.57 -2.51 8.61
C TRP A 56 5.55 -3.28 7.75
N GLY A 57 4.25 -3.08 8.01
CA GLY A 57 3.17 -3.61 7.17
C GLY A 57 3.14 -5.15 7.07
N GLU A 58 2.85 -5.66 5.87
CA GLU A 58 2.86 -7.09 5.55
C GLU A 58 4.27 -7.50 5.08
N LYS A 59 5.23 -7.64 6.01
CA LYS A 59 6.63 -7.95 5.67
C LYS A 59 7.29 -6.93 4.72
N GLY A 60 7.02 -5.64 4.92
CA GLY A 60 7.46 -4.54 4.06
C GLY A 60 6.54 -4.26 2.88
N LEU A 61 5.45 -5.02 2.72
CA LEU A 61 4.48 -4.85 1.64
C LEU A 61 3.22 -4.16 2.13
N PHE A 62 2.49 -3.57 1.18
CA PHE A 62 1.12 -3.13 1.38
C PHE A 62 0.30 -3.27 0.09
N ARG A 63 -1.01 -3.23 0.24
CA ARG A 63 -1.98 -3.16 -0.86
C ARG A 63 -2.67 -1.80 -0.84
N ILE A 64 -2.97 -1.27 -2.01
CA ILE A 64 -3.67 0.01 -2.19
C ILE A 64 -4.69 -0.11 -3.32
N LEU A 65 -5.81 0.59 -3.20
CA LEU A 65 -6.91 0.56 -4.16
C LEU A 65 -6.41 0.92 -5.57
N ARG A 66 -6.76 0.09 -6.55
CA ARG A 66 -6.36 0.22 -7.95
C ARG A 66 -7.54 0.67 -8.81
N GLY A 67 -7.28 1.45 -9.84
CA GLY A 67 -8.27 1.91 -10.82
C GLY A 67 -9.07 3.13 -10.38
N SER A 68 -8.72 3.72 -9.22
CA SER A 68 -9.30 4.97 -8.71
C SER A 68 -8.25 6.06 -8.52
N ASN A 69 -7.00 5.83 -8.96
CA ASN A 69 -5.86 6.71 -8.69
C ASN A 69 -5.74 7.09 -7.20
N GLU A 70 -5.94 6.12 -6.32
CA GLU A 70 -5.93 6.34 -4.86
C GLU A 70 -4.60 6.98 -4.43
N CYS A 71 -4.69 8.13 -3.72
CA CYS A 71 -3.53 8.93 -3.33
C CYS A 71 -2.57 9.31 -4.48
N GLY A 72 -3.03 9.36 -5.73
CA GLY A 72 -2.21 9.73 -6.88
C GLY A 72 -1.25 8.62 -7.34
N ILE A 73 -1.43 7.37 -6.89
CA ILE A 73 -0.48 6.27 -7.18
C ILE A 73 -0.36 5.94 -8.68
N GLU A 74 -1.35 6.33 -9.49
CA GLU A 74 -1.40 6.04 -10.92
C GLU A 74 -0.95 7.24 -11.78
N GLU A 75 -0.56 8.36 -11.17
CA GLU A 75 -0.17 9.60 -11.88
C GLU A 75 1.29 9.61 -12.34
N GLN A 76 2.20 9.10 -11.52
CA GLN A 76 3.65 9.21 -11.73
C GLN A 76 4.31 7.83 -11.71
N VAL A 77 4.09 7.06 -12.77
CA VAL A 77 4.67 5.73 -12.95
C VAL A 77 5.85 5.79 -13.92
N ALA A 78 7.01 5.32 -13.47
CA ALA A 78 8.21 5.21 -14.29
C ALA A 78 8.70 3.76 -14.35
N ALA A 79 9.16 3.35 -15.53
CA ALA A 79 9.77 2.06 -15.79
C ALA A 79 10.93 2.22 -16.79
N GLY A 80 11.75 1.19 -16.94
CA GLY A 80 12.83 1.18 -17.92
C GLY A 80 13.29 -0.24 -18.21
N ASP A 81 13.79 -0.44 -19.42
CA ASP A 81 14.35 -1.70 -19.86
C ASP A 81 15.84 -1.78 -19.52
N MET A 82 16.27 -2.91 -18.97
CA MET A 82 17.68 -3.16 -18.73
C MET A 82 18.35 -3.57 -20.04
N LYS A 83 19.44 -2.88 -20.40
CA LYS A 83 20.28 -3.32 -21.51
C LYS A 83 21.06 -4.56 -21.07
N VAL A 84 20.88 -5.64 -21.83
CA VAL A 84 21.64 -6.89 -21.71
C VAL A 84 22.92 -6.85 -22.53
#